data_AF-A0A182SBH1-F1
#
_entry.id   AF-A0A182SBH1-F1
#
_cell.length_a   1.000
_cell.length_b   1.000
_cell.length_c   1.000
_cell.angle_alpha   90.00
_cell.angle_beta   90.00
_cell.angle_gamma   90.00
#
_symmetry.space_group_name_H-M   'P 1'
#
loop_
_entity.id
_entity.type
_entity.pdbx_description
1 polymer ?
#
loop_
_entity_poly.entity_id
_entity_poly.type
_entity_poly.pdbx_seq_one_letter_code
_entity_poly.pdbx_strand_id
1 'polypeptide(L)'
;MNEAYSQTKRRRHAQPGNERGQNENEEDDFFGTQFSVPASQAASQRRYLSQRSNLQRSQVVKPGRRPPTNYYESVLLMAGLSLDEPGGVVVLKCEPIVFMHKLKNVLRTNADYPTNVDRFLAGIESTMKDRTSFLKLLECCQVVPSTATAYDEALQPVRKPVQESLMKMFLLVDFLQLKLIELLFGYLMKELSTVATSDGEMVEDSIVGFVLSQLKFIDHVQNGELVFEKVFELLAKANRNPVVFDEIIFSLEDVIDVSKHDDALARLVKLRPRPQDLITPSTVEVFTGMCLSVQTLELLRRKVVQYVADGCPLRYYPSLVKMLLKFNRTEPMENINGIVREVRRLLDTSANGDTWTATSSTADDCADQVLRTIYQAISASALLYDAWITVIRQLPSAEDHLPVDLLLLTIATTINEVKAPRIRKLTIRKIEQQFFTDVHTDLLVGGCFHRVLQTHLDGFLQLIECCTREKNERVCEFGVAAMSALFSLDQSVIATDNRVVLSKIVGFICEMASANVASRNDFLIGRCIGALRKYKKALSYVTIY
;
A
#
# COMPACT_ATOMS: atom_id res chain seq x y z
N MET A 1 -15.58 19.70 -32.26
CA MET A 1 -14.96 20.77 -33.06
C MET A 1 -13.50 20.87 -32.66
N ASN A 2 -12.63 20.99 -33.66
CA ASN A 2 -11.20 21.35 -33.65
C ASN A 2 -10.21 20.57 -32.77
N GLU A 3 -9.13 20.17 -33.44
CA GLU A 3 -7.90 19.58 -32.90
C GLU A 3 -6.78 20.65 -32.78
N ALA A 4 -5.70 20.33 -32.06
CA ALA A 4 -4.30 20.79 -32.19
C ALA A 4 -3.61 20.55 -30.81
N TYR A 5 -2.65 19.66 -30.57
CA TYR A 5 -1.48 19.17 -31.32
C TYR A 5 -0.31 20.16 -31.49
N SER A 6 0.84 19.75 -30.93
CA SER A 6 2.21 19.86 -31.48
C SER A 6 3.22 20.85 -30.87
N GLN A 7 4.29 20.25 -30.30
CA GLN A 7 5.73 20.58 -30.43
C GLN A 7 6.28 22.01 -30.19
N THR A 8 7.32 22.07 -29.35
CA THR A 8 8.31 23.18 -29.34
C THR A 8 9.74 22.61 -29.44
N LYS A 9 10.53 23.06 -30.43
CA LYS A 9 11.94 22.65 -30.61
C LYS A 9 12.78 23.75 -31.24
N ARG A 10 13.83 24.20 -30.51
CA ARG A 10 14.97 25.06 -30.93
C ARG A 10 14.65 26.49 -31.43
N ARG A 11 15.44 27.46 -30.94
CA ARG A 11 16.00 28.57 -31.73
C ARG A 11 17.43 28.89 -31.26
N ARG A 12 18.20 29.62 -32.06
CA ARG A 12 19.63 29.97 -31.85
C ARG A 12 19.91 31.38 -32.39
N HIS A 13 20.82 32.11 -31.74
CA HIS A 13 21.48 33.35 -32.22
C HIS A 13 20.59 34.61 -32.39
N ALA A 14 21.11 35.85 -32.44
CA ALA A 14 22.50 36.28 -32.71
C ALA A 14 22.96 37.63 -32.06
N GLN A 15 24.30 37.82 -31.97
CA GLN A 15 25.12 39.08 -32.05
C GLN A 15 24.92 40.23 -31.03
N PRO A 16 25.84 41.24 -30.89
CA PRO A 16 27.28 41.39 -31.25
C PRO A 16 28.17 41.59 -29.96
N GLY A 17 29.38 42.19 -29.84
CA GLY A 17 30.47 42.68 -30.74
C GLY A 17 31.49 43.64 -30.02
N ASN A 18 32.73 43.76 -30.53
CA ASN A 18 33.88 44.65 -30.12
C ASN A 18 34.47 44.46 -28.67
N GLU A 19 35.73 44.81 -28.31
CA GLU A 19 36.87 45.45 -29.03
C GLU A 19 38.30 45.00 -28.55
N ARG A 20 39.36 45.65 -29.10
CA ARG A 20 40.83 45.36 -29.19
C ARG A 20 41.70 45.18 -27.92
N GLY A 21 42.90 44.59 -28.09
CA GLY A 21 44.09 44.60 -27.18
C GLY A 21 45.36 43.95 -27.82
N GLN A 22 46.59 44.21 -27.32
CA GLN A 22 47.90 43.82 -27.94
C GLN A 22 48.97 43.25 -26.95
N ASN A 23 50.12 42.82 -27.51
CA ASN A 23 51.44 42.39 -26.97
C ASN A 23 51.62 40.85 -26.89
N GLU A 24 52.70 40.16 -27.31
CA GLU A 24 54.15 40.39 -27.67
C GLU A 24 55.13 39.70 -26.69
N ASN A 25 56.35 39.37 -27.20
CA ASN A 25 57.49 38.66 -26.56
C ASN A 25 57.32 37.13 -26.30
N GLU A 26 58.34 36.26 -26.36
CA GLU A 26 59.61 36.18 -27.14
C GLU A 26 60.27 34.81 -26.90
N GLU A 27 61.01 34.27 -27.90
CA GLU A 27 62.12 33.28 -27.83
C GLU A 27 61.87 31.91 -27.09
N ASP A 28 62.63 30.82 -27.26
CA ASP A 28 63.95 30.61 -27.88
C ASP A 28 64.04 29.20 -28.55
N ASP A 29 65.10 28.94 -29.33
CA ASP A 29 65.25 27.79 -30.25
C ASP A 29 66.31 26.76 -29.77
N PHE A 30 66.14 25.44 -30.00
CA PHE A 30 67.31 24.53 -30.11
C PHE A 30 67.10 23.18 -30.84
N PHE A 31 68.13 22.77 -31.59
CA PHE A 31 68.28 21.49 -32.32
C PHE A 31 68.74 20.34 -31.37
N GLY A 32 68.77 19.05 -31.73
CA GLY A 32 68.30 18.36 -32.94
C GLY A 32 69.13 17.10 -33.31
N THR A 33 68.46 16.08 -33.85
CA THR A 33 68.98 15.01 -34.76
C THR A 33 69.77 13.76 -34.26
N GLN A 34 69.57 12.68 -35.04
CA GLN A 34 70.45 11.53 -35.39
C GLN A 34 70.49 10.20 -34.59
N PHE A 35 69.84 9.19 -35.23
CA PHE A 35 70.38 7.87 -35.63
C PHE A 35 71.08 6.92 -34.64
N SER A 36 70.56 5.67 -34.58
CA SER A 36 71.31 4.46 -34.98
C SER A 36 70.43 3.20 -35.07
N VAL A 37 70.77 2.27 -35.97
CA VAL A 37 70.14 0.94 -36.12
C VAL A 37 71.24 -0.12 -36.29
N PRO A 38 71.20 -1.25 -35.55
CA PRO A 38 71.91 -2.48 -35.89
C PRO A 38 70.97 -3.56 -36.47
N ALA A 39 71.49 -4.47 -37.29
CA ALA A 39 70.75 -5.56 -37.92
C ALA A 39 71.59 -6.86 -37.98
N SER A 40 70.97 -7.97 -38.45
CA SER A 40 71.51 -9.36 -38.54
C SER A 40 71.59 -10.09 -37.17
N GLN A 41 71.45 -11.41 -37.01
CA GLN A 41 71.36 -12.61 -37.87
C GLN A 41 70.34 -13.63 -37.28
N ALA A 42 69.78 -14.67 -37.92
CA ALA A 42 69.73 -15.08 -39.34
C ALA A 42 68.38 -15.82 -39.65
N ALA A 43 68.35 -17.17 -39.81
CA ALA A 43 67.15 -17.92 -40.26
C ALA A 43 67.15 -19.42 -39.90
N SER A 44 65.95 -20.05 -39.85
CA SER A 44 65.79 -21.49 -40.12
C SER A 44 64.40 -21.89 -40.66
N GLN A 45 64.42 -22.44 -41.88
CA GLN A 45 63.52 -23.43 -42.52
C GLN A 45 61.97 -23.32 -42.45
N ARG A 46 61.38 -23.36 -43.66
CA ARG A 46 59.96 -23.70 -43.90
C ARG A 46 59.69 -25.19 -43.59
N ARG A 47 58.47 -25.52 -43.16
CA ARG A 47 57.81 -26.80 -43.48
C ARG A 47 56.32 -26.58 -43.76
N TYR A 48 55.92 -26.65 -45.03
CA TYR A 48 54.51 -26.74 -45.41
C TYR A 48 54.00 -28.16 -45.09
N LEU A 49 52.89 -28.30 -44.36
CA LEU A 49 52.13 -29.54 -44.29
C LEU A 49 50.63 -29.30 -44.08
N SER A 50 49.83 -29.86 -44.99
CA SER A 50 48.40 -30.19 -44.90
C SER A 50 47.42 -29.24 -44.19
N GLN A 51 46.48 -28.71 -44.98
CA GLN A 51 45.14 -28.35 -44.52
C GLN A 51 44.43 -29.56 -43.87
N ARG A 52 43.75 -29.36 -42.73
CA ARG A 52 42.38 -29.85 -42.43
C ARG A 52 41.89 -29.40 -41.05
N SER A 53 40.57 -29.30 -40.90
CA SER A 53 39.80 -29.24 -39.65
C SER A 53 40.28 -28.27 -38.53
N ASN A 54 39.99 -26.98 -38.69
CA ASN A 54 39.87 -26.04 -37.55
C ASN A 54 38.38 -25.81 -37.23
N LEU A 55 37.79 -26.70 -36.43
CA LEU A 55 36.40 -26.57 -35.94
C LEU A 55 36.31 -26.87 -34.42
N GLN A 56 37.30 -26.38 -33.67
CA GLN A 56 37.26 -26.30 -32.21
C GLN A 56 37.65 -24.87 -31.80
N ARG A 57 36.64 -24.01 -31.60
CA ARG A 57 36.87 -22.69 -30.99
C ARG A 57 37.09 -22.92 -29.50
N SER A 58 38.34 -22.80 -29.06
CA SER A 58 38.77 -23.14 -27.71
C SER A 58 37.88 -22.53 -26.62
N GLN A 59 37.17 -23.38 -25.88
CA GLN A 59 36.66 -23.00 -24.56
C GLN A 59 37.82 -23.13 -23.58
N VAL A 60 38.27 -22.00 -23.02
CA VAL A 60 39.18 -22.01 -21.88
C VAL A 60 38.39 -22.50 -20.67
N VAL A 61 38.50 -23.81 -20.40
CA VAL A 61 37.90 -24.44 -19.22
C VAL A 61 38.53 -23.85 -17.98
N LYS A 62 37.79 -22.99 -17.26
CA LYS A 62 38.16 -22.62 -15.89
C LYS A 62 38.05 -23.89 -15.02
N PRO A 63 39.10 -24.30 -14.31
CA PRO A 63 39.04 -25.48 -13.45
C PRO A 63 37.98 -25.29 -12.35
N GLY A 64 37.27 -26.37 -12.02
CA GLY A 64 36.31 -26.39 -10.90
C GLY A 64 34.83 -26.13 -11.23
N ARG A 65 34.42 -26.01 -12.50
CA ARG A 65 33.00 -25.99 -12.89
C ARG A 65 32.57 -27.31 -13.54
N ARG A 66 31.41 -27.84 -13.13
CA ARG A 66 30.84 -29.04 -13.77
C ARG A 66 30.41 -28.75 -15.22
N PRO A 67 30.44 -29.74 -16.12
CA PRO A 67 29.82 -29.59 -17.43
C PRO A 67 28.29 -29.43 -17.30
N PRO A 68 27.64 -28.73 -18.24
CA PRO A 68 26.18 -28.70 -18.31
C PRO A 68 25.64 -30.10 -18.64
N THR A 69 24.66 -30.55 -17.88
CA THR A 69 24.05 -31.90 -18.01
C THR A 69 23.01 -31.99 -19.12
N ASN A 70 22.45 -30.85 -19.54
CA ASN A 70 21.34 -30.77 -20.49
C ASN A 70 21.41 -29.48 -21.33
N TYR A 71 20.52 -29.38 -22.34
CA TYR A 71 20.51 -28.25 -23.26
C TYR A 71 20.21 -26.91 -22.56
N TYR A 72 19.27 -26.89 -21.62
CA TYR A 72 18.91 -25.71 -20.83
C TYR A 72 20.11 -25.14 -20.06
N GLU A 73 20.85 -25.98 -19.33
CA GLU A 73 22.07 -25.55 -18.62
C GLU A 73 23.16 -25.05 -19.58
N SER A 74 23.32 -25.67 -20.76
CA SER A 74 24.31 -25.21 -21.74
C SER A 74 23.96 -23.86 -22.35
N VAL A 75 22.67 -23.58 -22.60
CA VAL A 75 22.18 -22.26 -23.05
C VAL A 75 22.39 -21.21 -21.95
N LEU A 76 22.08 -21.53 -20.69
CA LEU A 76 22.34 -20.62 -19.56
C LEU A 76 23.84 -20.30 -19.42
N LEU A 77 24.70 -21.31 -19.56
CA LEU A 77 26.15 -21.14 -19.51
C LEU A 77 26.67 -20.26 -20.66
N MET A 78 26.12 -20.41 -21.88
CA MET A 78 26.41 -19.52 -23.02
C MET A 78 25.90 -18.09 -22.80
N ALA A 79 24.77 -17.91 -22.12
CA ALA A 79 24.29 -16.59 -21.69
C ALA A 79 25.09 -15.98 -20.52
N GLY A 80 25.91 -16.79 -19.83
CA GLY A 80 26.86 -16.38 -18.78
C GLY A 80 26.50 -16.84 -17.35
N LEU A 81 25.39 -17.55 -17.17
CA LEU A 81 24.87 -17.98 -15.88
C LEU A 81 25.34 -19.41 -15.50
N SER A 82 25.45 -19.69 -14.20
CA SER A 82 25.57 -21.06 -13.66
C SER A 82 24.53 -21.22 -12.56
N LEU A 83 23.91 -22.40 -12.46
CA LEU A 83 22.97 -22.74 -11.38
C LEU A 83 23.68 -23.35 -10.15
N ASP A 84 25.00 -23.56 -10.23
CA ASP A 84 25.83 -24.30 -9.28
C ASP A 84 26.64 -23.43 -8.32
N GLU A 85 26.36 -22.12 -8.28
CA GLU A 85 27.12 -21.21 -7.42
C GLU A 85 26.77 -21.50 -5.94
N PRO A 86 27.75 -21.68 -5.04
CA PRO A 86 27.48 -22.05 -3.66
C PRO A 86 26.76 -20.92 -2.90
N GLY A 87 25.82 -21.33 -2.05
CA GLY A 87 24.93 -20.43 -1.30
C GLY A 87 23.46 -20.46 -1.74
N GLY A 88 23.07 -21.35 -2.66
CA GLY A 88 21.67 -21.59 -3.03
C GLY A 88 21.07 -20.60 -4.03
N VAL A 89 21.41 -19.31 -3.90
CA VAL A 89 20.87 -18.20 -4.72
C VAL A 89 21.51 -18.14 -6.11
N VAL A 90 20.72 -17.80 -7.13
CA VAL A 90 21.17 -17.60 -8.52
C VAL A 90 22.05 -16.35 -8.64
N VAL A 91 23.30 -16.50 -9.14
CA VAL A 91 24.26 -15.39 -9.29
C VAL A 91 24.54 -15.05 -10.75
N LEU A 92 24.07 -13.87 -11.18
CA LEU A 92 24.33 -13.24 -12.46
C LEU A 92 25.75 -12.64 -12.53
N LYS A 93 26.39 -12.80 -13.69
CA LYS A 93 27.72 -12.23 -14.01
C LYS A 93 27.66 -10.97 -14.88
N CYS A 94 26.46 -10.45 -15.14
CA CYS A 94 26.17 -9.19 -15.81
C CYS A 94 24.76 -8.73 -15.44
N GLU A 95 24.37 -7.52 -15.82
CA GLU A 95 23.04 -6.98 -15.53
C GLU A 95 21.90 -7.83 -16.14
N PRO A 96 20.69 -7.86 -15.53
CA PRO A 96 19.54 -8.64 -16.00
C PRO A 96 19.20 -8.43 -17.47
N ILE A 97 19.19 -7.18 -17.94
CA ILE A 97 18.88 -6.82 -19.33
C ILE A 97 19.93 -7.40 -20.29
N VAL A 98 21.21 -7.35 -19.90
CA VAL A 98 22.32 -7.92 -20.68
C VAL A 98 22.27 -9.45 -20.71
N PHE A 99 21.89 -10.09 -19.61
CA PHE A 99 21.65 -11.53 -19.56
C PHE A 99 20.49 -11.93 -20.48
N MET A 100 19.33 -11.26 -20.35
CA MET A 100 18.16 -11.51 -21.19
C MET A 100 18.47 -11.32 -22.69
N HIS A 101 19.21 -10.27 -23.06
CA HIS A 101 19.61 -10.07 -24.45
C HIS A 101 20.51 -11.20 -24.98
N LYS A 102 21.49 -11.65 -24.17
CA LYS A 102 22.32 -12.83 -24.51
C LYS A 102 21.47 -14.09 -24.66
N LEU A 103 20.53 -14.35 -23.74
CA LEU A 103 19.63 -15.51 -23.80
C LEU A 103 18.77 -15.50 -25.07
N LYS A 104 18.16 -14.35 -25.41
CA LYS A 104 17.40 -14.17 -26.66
C LYS A 104 18.27 -14.48 -27.88
N ASN A 105 19.52 -14.00 -27.90
CA ASN A 105 20.44 -14.22 -29.01
C ASN A 105 20.92 -15.69 -29.12
N VAL A 106 21.28 -16.34 -28.01
CA VAL A 106 21.74 -17.75 -28.00
C VAL A 106 20.63 -18.68 -28.48
N LEU A 107 19.37 -18.43 -28.09
CA LEU A 107 18.24 -19.22 -28.56
C LEU A 107 17.93 -18.95 -30.03
N ARG A 108 17.88 -17.68 -30.48
CA ARG A 108 17.53 -17.30 -31.87
C ARG A 108 18.61 -17.58 -32.92
N THR A 109 19.89 -17.66 -32.54
CA THR A 109 21.00 -17.94 -33.47
C THR A 109 21.38 -19.42 -33.54
N ASN A 110 20.62 -20.29 -32.86
CA ASN A 110 20.82 -21.73 -32.92
C ASN A 110 20.31 -22.30 -34.26
N ALA A 111 21.02 -23.29 -34.82
CA ALA A 111 20.64 -23.93 -36.08
C ALA A 111 19.28 -24.66 -36.01
N ASP A 112 18.88 -25.11 -34.82
CA ASP A 112 17.62 -25.82 -34.57
C ASP A 112 16.45 -24.88 -34.21
N TYR A 113 16.57 -23.55 -34.42
CA TYR A 113 15.48 -22.61 -34.11
C TYR A 113 14.30 -22.73 -35.10
N PRO A 114 13.04 -22.76 -34.63
CA PRO A 114 12.57 -22.54 -33.25
C PRO A 114 12.52 -23.79 -32.35
N THR A 115 12.69 -25.00 -32.89
CA THR A 115 12.57 -26.29 -32.17
C THR A 115 13.48 -26.40 -30.93
N ASN A 116 14.62 -25.69 -30.92
CA ASN A 116 15.51 -25.61 -29.75
C ASN A 116 14.85 -24.96 -28.52
N VAL A 117 13.87 -24.07 -28.71
CA VAL A 117 13.11 -23.42 -27.63
C VAL A 117 12.36 -24.46 -26.79
N ASP A 118 11.76 -25.46 -27.42
CA ASP A 118 11.02 -26.50 -26.71
C ASP A 118 11.95 -27.41 -25.90
N ARG A 119 13.19 -27.65 -26.38
CA ARG A 119 14.23 -28.34 -25.61
C ARG A 119 14.74 -27.52 -24.42
N PHE A 120 14.71 -26.19 -24.50
CA PHE A 120 15.04 -25.29 -23.40
C PHE A 120 13.93 -25.28 -22.34
N LEU A 121 12.67 -25.18 -22.77
CA LEU A 121 11.49 -25.23 -21.90
C LEU A 121 11.32 -26.57 -21.19
N ALA A 122 11.57 -27.70 -21.87
CA ALA A 122 11.57 -29.02 -21.24
C ALA A 122 12.65 -29.16 -20.15
N GLY A 123 13.76 -28.41 -20.27
CA GLY A 123 14.77 -28.29 -19.21
C GLY A 123 14.23 -27.55 -17.99
N ILE A 124 13.53 -26.42 -18.20
CA ILE A 124 12.85 -25.67 -17.13
C ILE A 124 11.79 -26.56 -16.45
N GLU A 125 10.93 -27.25 -17.20
CA GLU A 125 9.94 -28.17 -16.63
C GLU A 125 10.63 -29.30 -15.82
N SER A 126 11.80 -29.76 -16.25
CA SER A 126 12.57 -30.74 -15.48
C SER A 126 13.15 -30.15 -14.18
N THR A 127 13.55 -28.88 -14.16
CA THR A 127 13.96 -28.18 -12.93
C THR A 127 12.77 -27.94 -11.99
N MET A 128 11.58 -27.65 -12.53
CA MET A 128 10.34 -27.44 -11.76
C MET A 128 9.88 -28.67 -10.96
N LYS A 129 10.42 -29.86 -11.24
CA LYS A 129 10.07 -31.12 -10.52
C LYS A 129 10.73 -31.24 -9.14
N ASP A 130 11.82 -30.51 -8.88
CA ASP A 130 12.37 -30.33 -7.54
C ASP A 130 11.94 -28.96 -7.01
N ARG A 131 11.14 -28.94 -5.92
CA ARG A 131 10.70 -27.71 -5.25
C ARG A 131 11.88 -26.81 -4.90
N THR A 132 13.00 -27.38 -4.46
CA THR A 132 14.20 -26.65 -4.05
C THR A 132 14.84 -25.92 -5.22
N SER A 133 15.04 -26.60 -6.35
CA SER A 133 15.60 -26.01 -7.56
C SER A 133 14.61 -25.10 -8.27
N PHE A 134 13.30 -25.31 -8.10
CA PHE A 134 12.29 -24.39 -8.62
C PHE A 134 12.25 -23.06 -7.86
N LEU A 135 12.24 -23.09 -6.53
CA LEU A 135 12.26 -21.87 -5.68
C LEU A 135 13.43 -20.95 -6.06
N LYS A 136 14.62 -21.49 -6.34
CA LYS A 136 15.78 -20.73 -6.83
C LYS A 136 15.54 -19.97 -8.15
N LEU A 137 14.60 -20.42 -8.99
CA LEU A 137 14.21 -19.70 -10.21
C LEU A 137 13.22 -18.55 -9.91
N LEU A 138 12.46 -18.67 -8.82
CA LEU A 138 11.44 -17.72 -8.36
C LEU A 138 12.03 -16.62 -7.46
N GLU A 139 13.11 -16.93 -6.74
CA GLU A 139 13.84 -16.04 -5.84
C GLU A 139 14.61 -14.91 -6.57
N CYS A 140 14.83 -13.82 -5.85
CA CYS A 140 15.64 -12.68 -6.26
C CYS A 140 17.09 -13.07 -6.55
N CYS A 141 17.57 -12.76 -7.76
CA CYS A 141 18.96 -13.03 -8.16
C CYS A 141 19.96 -12.09 -7.46
N GLN A 142 21.23 -12.50 -7.43
CA GLN A 142 22.36 -11.63 -7.05
C GLN A 142 23.20 -11.28 -8.28
N VAL A 143 23.78 -10.08 -8.34
CA VAL A 143 24.75 -9.67 -9.37
C VAL A 143 26.13 -9.47 -8.73
N VAL A 144 27.16 -9.98 -9.41
CA VAL A 144 28.56 -9.57 -9.18
C VAL A 144 28.86 -8.36 -10.08
N PRO A 145 29.17 -7.16 -9.53
CA PRO A 145 29.49 -5.99 -10.34
C PRO A 145 30.78 -6.20 -11.16
N SER A 146 30.71 -5.95 -12.47
CA SER A 146 31.86 -6.11 -13.38
C SER A 146 32.96 -5.04 -13.21
N THR A 147 32.82 -4.14 -12.23
CA THR A 147 33.74 -3.04 -11.93
C THR A 147 34.59 -3.29 -10.67
N ALA A 148 34.64 -4.53 -10.18
CA ALA A 148 35.62 -4.93 -9.17
C ALA A 148 37.02 -4.91 -9.80
N THR A 149 37.73 -3.80 -9.63
CA THR A 149 39.13 -3.67 -10.03
C THR A 149 39.99 -4.63 -9.20
N ALA A 150 40.90 -5.35 -9.87
CA ALA A 150 41.67 -6.43 -9.28
C ALA A 150 42.83 -5.91 -8.41
N TYR A 151 42.48 -5.34 -7.25
CA TYR A 151 43.41 -4.78 -6.26
C TYR A 151 43.26 -5.37 -4.85
N ASP A 152 42.48 -6.45 -4.70
CA ASP A 152 42.61 -7.37 -3.56
C ASP A 152 42.09 -8.77 -3.96
N GLU A 153 42.92 -9.81 -3.84
CA GLU A 153 42.50 -11.20 -4.06
C GLU A 153 41.95 -11.86 -2.77
N ALA A 154 42.05 -11.20 -1.61
CA ALA A 154 41.54 -11.71 -0.33
C ALA A 154 40.06 -11.35 -0.06
N LEU A 155 39.50 -10.38 -0.77
CA LEU A 155 38.11 -9.94 -0.58
C LEU A 155 37.12 -10.69 -1.47
N GLN A 156 36.13 -11.34 -0.85
CA GLN A 156 35.01 -11.98 -1.55
C GLN A 156 34.28 -10.97 -2.46
N PRO A 157 33.94 -11.33 -3.71
CA PRO A 157 33.31 -10.40 -4.64
C PRO A 157 31.94 -9.95 -4.12
N VAL A 158 31.79 -8.64 -3.91
CA VAL A 158 30.61 -8.03 -3.29
C VAL A 158 29.37 -8.27 -4.16
N ARG A 159 28.57 -9.28 -3.77
CA ARG A 159 27.30 -9.62 -4.42
C ARG A 159 26.26 -8.56 -4.02
N LYS A 160 25.56 -7.99 -5.00
CA LYS A 160 24.42 -7.09 -4.76
C LYS A 160 23.11 -7.81 -5.09
N PRO A 161 22.06 -7.70 -4.25
CA PRO A 161 20.75 -8.26 -4.58
C PRO A 161 20.14 -7.50 -5.77
N VAL A 162 19.38 -8.23 -6.58
CA VAL A 162 18.53 -7.70 -7.66
C VAL A 162 17.09 -8.04 -7.30
N GLN A 163 16.15 -7.13 -7.52
CA GLN A 163 14.72 -7.36 -7.28
C GLN A 163 14.05 -8.27 -8.34
N GLU A 164 14.85 -8.83 -9.25
CA GLU A 164 14.41 -9.68 -10.36
C GLU A 164 14.87 -11.13 -10.15
N SER A 165 13.96 -12.05 -10.44
CA SER A 165 14.20 -13.49 -10.43
C SER A 165 14.60 -14.00 -11.82
N LEU A 166 15.08 -15.24 -11.88
CA LEU A 166 15.40 -15.88 -13.16
C LEU A 166 14.14 -16.17 -13.99
N MET A 167 13.03 -16.53 -13.33
CA MET A 167 11.75 -16.77 -13.99
C MET A 167 11.16 -15.48 -14.59
N LYS A 168 11.24 -14.33 -13.90
CA LYS A 168 10.85 -13.02 -14.47
C LYS A 168 11.69 -12.68 -15.71
N MET A 169 13.01 -12.85 -15.63
CA MET A 169 13.91 -12.65 -16.78
C MET A 169 13.58 -13.57 -17.97
N PHE A 170 13.03 -14.77 -17.74
CA PHE A 170 12.52 -15.64 -18.81
C PHE A 170 11.14 -15.20 -19.34
N LEU A 171 10.23 -14.74 -18.49
CA LEU A 171 8.89 -14.28 -18.85
C LEU A 171 8.90 -12.95 -19.65
N LEU A 172 9.96 -12.16 -19.52
CA LEU A 172 10.27 -11.00 -20.39
C LEU A 172 10.85 -11.42 -21.75
N VAL A 173 10.98 -12.72 -22.04
CA VAL A 173 11.26 -13.25 -23.38
C VAL A 173 9.96 -13.56 -24.11
N ASP A 174 9.66 -12.70 -25.09
CA ASP A 174 8.52 -12.72 -26.00
C ASP A 174 8.15 -14.12 -26.53
N PHE A 175 9.14 -14.88 -27.02
CA PHE A 175 8.91 -16.23 -27.57
C PHE A 175 8.96 -17.37 -26.54
N LEU A 176 9.19 -17.08 -25.25
CA LEU A 176 9.06 -18.04 -24.14
C LEU A 176 7.79 -17.80 -23.32
N GLN A 177 7.34 -16.54 -23.22
CA GLN A 177 6.34 -16.07 -22.25
C GLN A 177 5.08 -16.95 -22.20
N LEU A 178 4.43 -17.19 -23.35
CA LEU A 178 3.20 -17.99 -23.44
C LEU A 178 3.39 -19.39 -22.83
N LYS A 179 4.41 -20.14 -23.28
CA LYS A 179 4.67 -21.50 -22.79
C LYS A 179 5.13 -21.53 -21.33
N LEU A 180 5.77 -20.47 -20.83
CA LEU A 180 6.10 -20.34 -19.41
C LEU A 180 4.85 -20.07 -18.57
N ILE A 181 3.92 -19.22 -19.02
CA ILE A 181 2.61 -19.02 -18.35
C ILE A 181 1.86 -20.36 -18.27
N GLU A 182 1.80 -21.13 -19.36
CA GLU A 182 1.19 -22.46 -19.39
C GLU A 182 1.86 -23.45 -18.41
N LEU A 183 3.19 -23.49 -18.37
CA LEU A 183 3.95 -24.34 -17.43
C LEU A 183 3.73 -23.94 -15.96
N LEU A 184 3.73 -22.64 -15.64
CA LEU A 184 3.57 -22.14 -14.27
C LEU A 184 2.16 -22.41 -13.74
N PHE A 185 1.11 -22.11 -14.50
CA PHE A 185 -0.26 -22.47 -14.09
C PHE A 185 -0.49 -23.99 -14.13
N GLY A 186 0.12 -24.71 -15.06
CA GLY A 186 0.11 -26.17 -15.12
C GLY A 186 0.80 -26.83 -13.93
N TYR A 187 1.78 -26.17 -13.31
CA TYR A 187 2.38 -26.56 -12.03
C TYR A 187 1.45 -26.25 -10.86
N LEU A 188 0.94 -25.02 -10.76
CA LEU A 188 0.04 -24.62 -9.68
C LEU A 188 -1.23 -25.48 -9.59
N MET A 189 -1.82 -25.85 -10.72
CA MET A 189 -3.00 -26.73 -10.75
C MET A 189 -2.69 -28.18 -10.33
N LYS A 190 -1.42 -28.64 -10.44
CA LYS A 190 -0.95 -29.92 -9.88
C LYS A 190 -0.78 -29.79 -8.36
N GLU A 191 -0.14 -28.71 -7.90
CA GLU A 191 0.11 -28.45 -6.46
C GLU A 191 -1.21 -28.32 -5.67
N LEU A 192 -2.20 -27.56 -6.18
CA LEU A 192 -3.54 -27.52 -5.58
C LEU A 192 -4.30 -28.85 -5.64
N SER A 193 -3.82 -29.83 -6.43
CA SER A 193 -4.43 -31.16 -6.52
C SER A 193 -3.76 -32.18 -5.60
N THR A 194 -2.47 -32.03 -5.29
CA THR A 194 -1.77 -32.85 -4.28
C THR A 194 -2.17 -32.42 -2.87
N VAL A 195 -2.13 -31.12 -2.56
CA VAL A 195 -2.52 -30.55 -1.25
C VAL A 195 -3.97 -30.90 -0.87
N ALA A 196 -4.86 -31.08 -1.84
CA ALA A 196 -6.25 -31.47 -1.63
C ALA A 196 -6.44 -32.97 -1.25
N THR A 197 -5.37 -33.75 -1.08
CA THR A 197 -5.40 -35.18 -0.72
C THR A 197 -4.72 -35.51 0.62
N SER A 198 -4.03 -34.54 1.24
CA SER A 198 -3.49 -34.62 2.60
C SER A 198 -4.46 -33.98 3.59
N ASP A 199 -4.81 -34.68 4.67
CA ASP A 199 -5.78 -34.21 5.65
C ASP A 199 -5.30 -32.98 6.44
N GLY A 200 -5.99 -31.85 6.26
CA GLY A 200 -6.21 -30.83 7.29
C GLY A 200 -5.04 -29.94 7.75
N GLU A 201 -3.78 -30.25 7.41
CA GLU A 201 -2.64 -29.43 7.85
C GLU A 201 -2.64 -28.02 7.23
N MET A 202 -2.37 -27.01 8.07
CA MET A 202 -2.23 -25.61 7.65
C MET A 202 -0.95 -25.45 6.83
N VAL A 203 -1.09 -25.00 5.58
CA VAL A 203 0.04 -24.84 4.65
C VAL A 203 0.83 -23.58 4.99
N GLU A 204 1.85 -23.70 5.84
CA GLU A 204 2.81 -22.62 6.11
C GLU A 204 3.82 -22.41 4.96
N ASP A 205 4.04 -23.41 4.10
CA ASP A 205 4.89 -23.34 2.90
C ASP A 205 4.05 -23.41 1.61
N SER A 206 3.38 -22.31 1.26
CA SER A 206 2.71 -22.15 -0.02
C SER A 206 3.66 -21.58 -1.07
N ILE A 207 3.87 -22.31 -2.17
CA ILE A 207 4.64 -21.81 -3.33
C ILE A 207 3.77 -20.96 -4.28
N VAL A 208 2.47 -20.82 -4.01
CA VAL A 208 1.50 -20.18 -4.93
C VAL A 208 1.82 -18.70 -5.11
N GLY A 209 2.00 -17.95 -4.02
CA GLY A 209 2.38 -16.54 -4.04
C GLY A 209 3.76 -16.32 -4.66
N PHE A 210 4.72 -17.24 -4.44
CA PHE A 210 6.02 -17.19 -5.11
C PHE A 210 5.87 -17.29 -6.63
N VAL A 211 5.06 -18.21 -7.16
CA VAL A 211 4.83 -18.34 -8.61
C VAL A 211 4.02 -17.15 -9.17
N LEU A 212 2.95 -16.72 -8.49
CA LEU A 212 2.15 -15.58 -8.95
C LEU A 212 2.94 -14.26 -8.89
N SER A 213 3.88 -14.10 -7.95
CA SER A 213 4.78 -12.94 -7.90
C SER A 213 5.69 -12.79 -9.13
N GLN A 214 5.90 -13.88 -9.89
CA GLN A 214 6.62 -13.84 -11.17
C GLN A 214 5.80 -13.22 -12.30
N LEU A 215 4.46 -13.30 -12.20
CA LEU A 215 3.53 -12.76 -13.18
C LEU A 215 3.22 -11.28 -12.95
N LYS A 216 3.60 -10.73 -11.79
CA LYS A 216 3.40 -9.33 -11.43
C LYS A 216 4.12 -8.38 -12.39
N PHE A 217 3.36 -7.44 -12.96
CA PHE A 217 3.84 -6.40 -13.88
C PHE A 217 4.47 -6.92 -15.19
N ILE A 218 4.04 -8.08 -15.69
CA ILE A 218 4.39 -8.53 -17.04
C ILE A 218 3.72 -7.63 -18.08
N ASP A 219 4.31 -7.51 -19.28
CA ASP A 219 3.60 -6.98 -20.44
C ASP A 219 2.48 -7.95 -20.88
N HIS A 220 1.27 -7.69 -20.37
CA HIS A 220 0.08 -8.51 -20.62
C HIS A 220 -0.57 -8.25 -21.98
N VAL A 221 -0.05 -7.35 -22.84
CA VAL A 221 -0.71 -6.93 -24.11
C VAL A 221 -0.99 -8.10 -25.06
N GLN A 222 -0.22 -9.20 -25.00
CA GLN A 222 -0.46 -10.39 -25.82
C GLN A 222 -1.18 -11.54 -25.09
N ASN A 223 -0.95 -11.72 -23.79
CA ASN A 223 -1.35 -12.93 -23.04
C ASN A 223 -2.27 -12.64 -21.83
N GLY A 224 -2.72 -11.40 -21.63
CA GLY A 224 -3.51 -10.98 -20.46
C GLY A 224 -4.82 -11.75 -20.27
N GLU A 225 -5.54 -12.05 -21.35
CA GLU A 225 -6.79 -12.84 -21.27
C GLU A 225 -6.52 -14.28 -20.80
N LEU A 226 -5.42 -14.90 -21.26
CA LEU A 226 -5.02 -16.23 -20.81
C LEU A 226 -4.63 -16.23 -19.33
N VAL A 227 -3.88 -15.22 -18.88
CA VAL A 227 -3.53 -15.07 -17.45
C VAL A 227 -4.79 -14.87 -16.62
N PHE A 228 -5.72 -14.01 -17.05
CA PHE A 228 -7.00 -13.76 -16.38
C PHE A 228 -7.82 -15.05 -16.21
N GLU A 229 -8.04 -15.81 -17.29
CA GLU A 229 -8.76 -17.09 -17.19
C GLU A 229 -8.02 -18.11 -16.31
N LYS A 230 -6.69 -18.22 -16.43
CA LYS A 230 -5.89 -19.17 -15.63
C LYS A 230 -5.86 -18.83 -14.14
N VAL A 231 -5.87 -17.54 -13.76
CA VAL A 231 -6.04 -17.11 -12.36
C VAL A 231 -7.44 -17.48 -11.85
N PHE A 232 -8.49 -17.39 -12.67
CA PHE A 232 -9.84 -17.79 -12.25
C PHE A 232 -10.09 -19.30 -12.24
N GLU A 233 -9.44 -20.08 -13.10
CA GLU A 233 -9.35 -21.55 -12.95
C GLU A 233 -8.68 -21.90 -11.61
N LEU A 234 -7.59 -21.21 -11.27
CA LEU A 234 -6.85 -21.41 -10.03
C LEU A 234 -7.69 -21.02 -8.79
N LEU A 235 -8.38 -19.89 -8.80
CA LEU A 235 -9.31 -19.47 -7.73
C LEU A 235 -10.48 -20.44 -7.58
N ALA A 236 -11.05 -20.95 -8.68
CA ALA A 236 -12.13 -21.94 -8.62
C ALA A 236 -11.66 -23.26 -7.99
N LYS A 237 -10.42 -23.70 -8.30
CA LYS A 237 -9.77 -24.86 -7.67
C LYS A 237 -9.44 -24.61 -6.20
N ALA A 238 -8.92 -23.42 -5.86
CA ALA A 238 -8.51 -23.02 -4.52
C ALA A 238 -9.69 -22.66 -3.59
N ASN A 239 -10.92 -22.53 -4.09
CA ASN A 239 -12.06 -21.98 -3.34
C ASN A 239 -12.30 -22.65 -1.96
N ARG A 240 -11.97 -23.94 -1.81
CA ARG A 240 -12.07 -24.71 -0.56
C ARG A 240 -10.95 -24.47 0.47
N ASN A 241 -9.84 -23.85 0.09
CA ASN A 241 -8.73 -23.48 0.96
C ASN A 241 -8.71 -21.94 1.14
N PRO A 242 -9.17 -21.40 2.28
CA PRO A 242 -9.22 -19.95 2.49
C PRO A 242 -7.86 -19.26 2.39
N VAL A 243 -6.81 -19.86 2.96
CA VAL A 243 -5.45 -19.25 3.01
C VAL A 243 -4.91 -19.04 1.61
N VAL A 244 -4.93 -20.08 0.77
CA VAL A 244 -4.39 -20.03 -0.59
C VAL A 244 -5.30 -19.22 -1.53
N PHE A 245 -6.61 -19.18 -1.28
CA PHE A 245 -7.51 -18.33 -2.06
C PHE A 245 -7.26 -16.83 -1.79
N ASP A 246 -7.07 -16.44 -0.53
CA ASP A 246 -6.71 -15.06 -0.17
C ASP A 246 -5.30 -14.69 -0.66
N GLU A 247 -4.34 -15.63 -0.68
CA GLU A 247 -3.01 -15.47 -1.28
C GLU A 247 -3.06 -15.18 -2.80
N ILE A 248 -3.94 -15.88 -3.53
CA ILE A 248 -4.17 -15.62 -4.96
C ILE A 248 -4.82 -14.24 -5.15
N ILE A 249 -5.78 -13.84 -4.30
CA ILE A 249 -6.36 -12.48 -4.35
C ILE A 249 -5.30 -11.42 -4.04
N PHE A 250 -4.39 -11.64 -3.09
CA PHE A 250 -3.29 -10.72 -2.78
C PHE A 250 -2.28 -10.55 -3.93
N SER A 251 -2.28 -11.48 -4.90
CA SER A 251 -1.52 -11.34 -6.13
C SER A 251 -2.30 -10.68 -7.27
N LEU A 252 -3.64 -10.61 -7.17
CA LEU A 252 -4.52 -10.35 -8.31
C LEU A 252 -4.32 -8.97 -8.95
N GLU A 253 -4.31 -7.89 -8.16
CA GLU A 253 -4.18 -6.50 -8.65
C GLU A 253 -2.91 -6.24 -9.47
N ASP A 254 -1.83 -6.98 -9.20
CA ASP A 254 -0.55 -6.84 -9.91
C ASP A 254 -0.40 -7.80 -11.11
N VAL A 255 -1.29 -8.80 -11.24
CA VAL A 255 -1.17 -9.95 -12.18
C VAL A 255 -2.22 -9.93 -13.30
N ILE A 256 -3.33 -9.18 -13.15
CA ILE A 256 -4.31 -8.97 -14.21
C ILE A 256 -4.27 -7.52 -14.70
N ASP A 257 -4.68 -7.30 -15.95
CA ASP A 257 -4.77 -5.93 -16.49
C ASP A 257 -5.88 -5.12 -15.80
N VAL A 258 -5.65 -3.81 -15.67
CA VAL A 258 -6.57 -2.87 -15.00
C VAL A 258 -7.97 -2.87 -15.61
N SER A 259 -8.10 -3.13 -16.92
CA SER A 259 -9.40 -3.25 -17.61
C SER A 259 -10.22 -4.48 -17.16
N LYS A 260 -9.60 -5.45 -16.49
CA LYS A 260 -10.24 -6.68 -15.99
C LYS A 260 -10.64 -6.63 -14.52
N HIS A 261 -10.34 -5.55 -13.79
CA HIS A 261 -10.66 -5.45 -12.36
C HIS A 261 -12.16 -5.56 -12.05
N ASP A 262 -13.02 -4.93 -12.86
CA ASP A 262 -14.48 -5.03 -12.73
C ASP A 262 -14.98 -6.46 -12.97
N ASP A 263 -14.52 -7.11 -14.05
CA ASP A 263 -14.83 -8.51 -14.36
C ASP A 263 -14.32 -9.47 -13.28
N ALA A 264 -13.13 -9.20 -12.72
CA ALA A 264 -12.52 -9.99 -11.66
C ALA A 264 -13.39 -10.01 -10.41
N LEU A 265 -13.82 -8.84 -9.93
CA LEU A 265 -14.67 -8.77 -8.74
C LEU A 265 -16.06 -9.36 -9.02
N ALA A 266 -16.60 -9.19 -10.24
CA ALA A 266 -17.84 -9.85 -10.66
C ALA A 266 -17.73 -11.39 -10.72
N ARG A 267 -16.54 -11.97 -10.95
CA ARG A 267 -16.27 -13.42 -10.86
C ARG A 267 -16.04 -13.86 -9.42
N LEU A 268 -15.30 -13.09 -8.61
CA LEU A 268 -15.08 -13.38 -7.18
C LEU A 268 -16.41 -13.46 -6.41
N VAL A 269 -17.32 -12.52 -6.62
CA VAL A 269 -18.67 -12.53 -6.00
C VAL A 269 -19.51 -13.74 -6.45
N LYS A 270 -19.25 -14.31 -7.64
CA LYS A 270 -19.89 -15.58 -8.09
C LYS A 270 -19.25 -16.81 -7.44
N LEU A 271 -17.93 -16.81 -7.24
CA LEU A 271 -17.20 -17.90 -6.57
C LEU A 271 -17.48 -17.97 -5.06
N ARG A 272 -17.65 -16.81 -4.41
CA ARG A 272 -17.99 -16.67 -2.99
C ARG A 272 -19.14 -15.66 -2.80
N PRO A 273 -20.41 -16.10 -2.87
CA PRO A 273 -21.57 -15.20 -2.81
C PRO A 273 -21.87 -14.61 -1.43
N ARG A 274 -21.43 -15.27 -0.35
CA ARG A 274 -21.58 -14.78 1.03
C ARG A 274 -20.53 -13.70 1.31
N PRO A 275 -20.89 -12.53 1.88
CA PRO A 275 -19.92 -11.48 2.15
C PRO A 275 -18.75 -11.95 3.02
N GLN A 276 -19.05 -12.68 4.09
CA GLN A 276 -18.07 -13.19 5.07
C GLN A 276 -16.97 -14.11 4.48
N ASP A 277 -17.24 -14.76 3.35
CA ASP A 277 -16.30 -15.69 2.73
C ASP A 277 -15.33 -14.95 1.76
N LEU A 278 -15.65 -13.69 1.39
CA LEU A 278 -14.94 -12.88 0.39
C LEU A 278 -14.39 -11.55 0.94
N ILE A 279 -14.95 -11.03 2.04
CA ILE A 279 -14.62 -9.72 2.60
C ILE A 279 -13.84 -9.93 3.91
N THR A 280 -12.54 -10.11 3.77
CA THR A 280 -11.55 -10.24 4.84
C THR A 280 -10.67 -8.98 4.90
N PRO A 281 -10.00 -8.65 6.03
CA PRO A 281 -9.13 -7.47 6.09
C PRO A 281 -8.04 -7.41 5.01
N SER A 282 -7.53 -8.57 4.59
CA SER A 282 -6.56 -8.77 3.50
C SER A 282 -7.15 -8.50 2.12
N THR A 283 -8.26 -9.18 1.77
CA THR A 283 -8.91 -9.00 0.46
C THR A 283 -9.47 -7.58 0.28
N VAL A 284 -9.96 -6.97 1.36
CA VAL A 284 -10.36 -5.56 1.38
C VAL A 284 -9.21 -4.62 1.03
N GLU A 285 -7.96 -4.91 1.42
CA GLU A 285 -6.82 -4.09 1.03
C GLU A 285 -6.65 -4.07 -0.50
N VAL A 286 -6.68 -5.25 -1.14
CA VAL A 286 -6.63 -5.40 -2.61
C VAL A 286 -7.81 -4.67 -3.29
N PHE A 287 -9.04 -4.84 -2.78
CA PHE A 287 -10.19 -4.11 -3.32
C PHE A 287 -10.07 -2.59 -3.10
N THR A 288 -9.32 -2.13 -2.09
CA THR A 288 -9.00 -0.70 -1.91
C THR A 288 -7.90 -0.19 -2.85
N GLY A 289 -7.02 -1.04 -3.38
CA GLY A 289 -6.12 -0.69 -4.48
C GLY A 289 -6.86 -0.62 -5.82
N MET A 290 -7.28 -1.78 -6.35
CA MET A 290 -7.87 -1.99 -7.68
C MET A 290 -8.69 -0.82 -8.25
N CYS A 291 -8.37 -0.35 -9.45
CA CYS A 291 -9.24 0.59 -10.17
C CYS A 291 -10.58 -0.09 -10.51
N LEU A 292 -11.69 0.38 -9.92
CA LEU A 292 -13.04 -0.18 -10.11
C LEU A 292 -14.01 0.89 -10.64
N SER A 293 -14.99 0.46 -11.43
CA SER A 293 -16.12 1.30 -11.86
C SER A 293 -17.03 1.70 -10.70
N VAL A 294 -17.86 2.73 -10.91
CA VAL A 294 -18.86 3.18 -9.91
C VAL A 294 -19.87 2.07 -9.61
N GLN A 295 -20.29 1.33 -10.64
CA GLN A 295 -21.24 0.22 -10.53
C GLN A 295 -20.71 -0.93 -9.67
N THR A 296 -19.43 -1.28 -9.85
CA THR A 296 -18.79 -2.35 -9.08
C THR A 296 -18.46 -1.90 -7.64
N LEU A 297 -18.08 -0.64 -7.44
CA LEU A 297 -17.98 -0.06 -6.10
C LEU A 297 -19.33 -0.12 -5.37
N GLU A 298 -20.43 0.26 -6.02
CA GLU A 298 -21.79 0.17 -5.44
C GLU A 298 -22.21 -1.28 -5.11
N LEU A 299 -21.84 -2.26 -5.94
CA LEU A 299 -22.02 -3.69 -5.63
C LEU A 299 -21.24 -4.08 -4.36
N LEU A 300 -19.98 -3.65 -4.26
CA LEU A 300 -19.10 -3.99 -3.14
C LEU A 300 -19.53 -3.30 -1.83
N ARG A 301 -19.94 -2.02 -1.87
CA ARG A 301 -20.49 -1.32 -0.70
C ARG A 301 -21.76 -1.99 -0.17
N ARG A 302 -22.70 -2.36 -1.06
CA ARG A 302 -23.88 -3.16 -0.69
C ARG A 302 -23.51 -4.49 -0.05
N LYS A 303 -22.45 -5.16 -0.51
CA LYS A 303 -21.94 -6.39 0.12
C LYS A 303 -21.31 -6.16 1.49
N VAL A 304 -20.66 -5.03 1.75
CA VAL A 304 -20.20 -4.64 3.09
C VAL A 304 -21.37 -4.30 4.03
N VAL A 305 -22.35 -3.53 3.57
CA VAL A 305 -23.57 -3.24 4.35
C VAL A 305 -24.33 -4.53 4.67
N GLN A 306 -24.39 -5.48 3.73
CA GLN A 306 -24.91 -6.83 3.98
C GLN A 306 -24.09 -7.54 5.07
N TYR A 307 -22.75 -7.58 4.96
CA TYR A 307 -21.90 -8.28 5.94
C TYR A 307 -22.08 -7.75 7.37
N VAL A 308 -22.22 -6.43 7.53
CA VAL A 308 -22.46 -5.83 8.84
C VAL A 308 -23.82 -6.24 9.41
N ALA A 309 -24.88 -6.20 8.59
CA ALA A 309 -26.21 -6.68 8.98
C ALA A 309 -26.24 -8.19 9.29
N ASP A 310 -25.40 -8.99 8.62
CA ASP A 310 -25.19 -10.43 8.86
C ASP A 310 -24.33 -10.70 10.13
N GLY A 311 -23.97 -9.68 10.92
CA GLY A 311 -23.27 -9.83 12.21
C GLY A 311 -21.74 -9.78 12.15
N CYS A 312 -21.15 -8.98 11.25
CA CYS A 312 -19.70 -8.85 11.11
C CYS A 312 -18.98 -8.49 12.44
N PRO A 313 -17.89 -9.19 12.81
CA PRO A 313 -17.07 -8.84 13.97
C PRO A 313 -16.54 -7.40 13.93
N LEU A 314 -16.68 -6.67 15.06
CA LEU A 314 -16.30 -5.25 15.18
C LEU A 314 -14.87 -4.95 14.70
N ARG A 315 -13.92 -5.85 15.01
CA ARG A 315 -12.50 -5.77 14.61
C ARG A 315 -12.25 -5.60 13.10
N TYR A 316 -13.23 -5.86 12.23
CA TYR A 316 -13.10 -5.67 10.78
C TYR A 316 -13.63 -4.30 10.30
N TYR A 317 -14.40 -3.58 11.12
CA TYR A 317 -14.98 -2.28 10.77
C TYR A 317 -13.95 -1.25 10.23
N PRO A 318 -12.70 -1.16 10.73
CA PRO A 318 -11.71 -0.23 10.17
C PRO A 318 -11.41 -0.49 8.69
N SER A 319 -11.24 -1.77 8.31
CA SER A 319 -11.06 -2.17 6.90
C SER A 319 -12.33 -1.91 6.09
N LEU A 320 -13.50 -2.27 6.63
CA LEU A 320 -14.79 -2.02 5.96
C LEU A 320 -15.01 -0.52 5.70
N VAL A 321 -14.65 0.35 6.64
CA VAL A 321 -14.74 1.81 6.48
C VAL A 321 -13.71 2.34 5.47
N LYS A 322 -12.45 1.86 5.50
CA LYS A 322 -11.45 2.14 4.44
C LYS A 322 -12.01 1.82 3.05
N MET A 323 -12.79 0.74 2.95
CA MET A 323 -13.41 0.28 1.71
C MET A 323 -14.64 1.08 1.28
N LEU A 324 -15.57 1.38 2.20
CA LEU A 324 -16.75 2.20 1.90
C LEU A 324 -16.34 3.60 1.42
N LEU A 325 -15.33 4.20 2.07
CA LEU A 325 -14.79 5.52 1.75
C LEU A 325 -14.06 5.60 0.40
N LYS A 326 -13.85 4.48 -0.30
CA LYS A 326 -13.35 4.48 -1.68
C LYS A 326 -14.46 4.91 -2.63
N PHE A 327 -14.21 5.96 -3.40
CA PHE A 327 -15.12 6.51 -4.41
C PHE A 327 -14.36 6.81 -5.71
N ASN A 328 -15.06 6.80 -6.85
CA ASN A 328 -14.45 7.18 -8.13
C ASN A 328 -14.56 8.70 -8.35
N ARG A 329 -13.61 9.32 -9.07
CA ARG A 329 -13.65 10.76 -9.38
C ARG A 329 -14.85 11.18 -10.24
N THR A 330 -15.47 10.23 -10.93
CA THR A 330 -16.68 10.40 -11.74
C THR A 330 -17.98 10.14 -10.97
N GLU A 331 -17.90 9.77 -9.68
CA GLU A 331 -19.04 9.38 -8.87
C GLU A 331 -19.89 10.61 -8.45
N PRO A 332 -21.22 10.61 -8.66
CA PRO A 332 -22.05 11.77 -8.38
C PRO A 332 -22.13 12.09 -6.89
N MET A 333 -22.31 13.37 -6.55
CA MET A 333 -22.35 13.85 -5.16
C MET A 333 -23.43 13.17 -4.31
N GLU A 334 -24.51 12.68 -4.93
CA GLU A 334 -25.56 11.90 -4.26
C GLU A 334 -25.04 10.55 -3.75
N ASN A 335 -24.22 9.84 -4.55
CA ASN A 335 -23.52 8.63 -4.12
C ASN A 335 -22.51 8.94 -3.01
N ILE A 336 -21.73 10.02 -3.13
CA ILE A 336 -20.75 10.42 -2.09
C ILE A 336 -21.46 10.73 -0.76
N ASN A 337 -22.61 11.42 -0.80
CA ASN A 337 -23.48 11.60 0.37
C ASN A 337 -24.09 10.26 0.85
N GLY A 338 -24.30 9.28 -0.03
CA GLY A 338 -24.69 7.91 0.30
C GLY A 338 -23.62 7.20 1.14
N ILE A 339 -22.37 7.17 0.67
CA ILE A 339 -21.21 6.60 1.37
C ILE A 339 -21.09 7.15 2.80
N VAL A 340 -21.20 8.47 2.97
CA VAL A 340 -21.16 9.11 4.28
C VAL A 340 -22.28 8.59 5.20
N ARG A 341 -23.50 8.37 4.68
CA ARG A 341 -24.61 7.81 5.47
C ARG A 341 -24.40 6.33 5.80
N GLU A 342 -23.80 5.55 4.91
CA GLU A 342 -23.42 4.15 5.17
C GLU A 342 -22.38 4.09 6.30
N VAL A 343 -21.29 4.87 6.22
CA VAL A 343 -20.25 4.91 7.27
C VAL A 343 -20.79 5.46 8.60
N ARG A 344 -21.68 6.46 8.59
CA ARG A 344 -22.36 6.93 9.82
C ARG A 344 -23.17 5.82 10.50
N ARG A 345 -23.85 4.95 9.74
CA ARG A 345 -24.62 3.81 10.31
C ARG A 345 -23.73 2.76 10.96
N LEU A 346 -22.48 2.59 10.52
CA LEU A 346 -21.52 1.71 11.20
C LEU A 346 -21.08 2.26 12.57
N LEU A 347 -21.09 3.59 12.72
CA LEU A 347 -20.73 4.31 13.94
C LEU A 347 -21.91 4.52 14.90
N ASP A 348 -23.10 4.04 14.55
CA ASP A 348 -24.26 4.11 15.43
C ASP A 348 -24.12 3.07 16.55
N THR A 349 -23.62 3.52 17.69
CA THR A 349 -23.46 2.71 18.91
C THR A 349 -24.79 2.43 19.63
N SER A 350 -25.89 3.07 19.22
CA SER A 350 -27.23 2.81 19.77
C SER A 350 -27.95 1.70 19.01
N ALA A 351 -27.92 1.73 17.67
CA ALA A 351 -28.49 0.68 16.83
C ALA A 351 -27.65 -0.61 16.84
N ASN A 352 -26.32 -0.49 16.93
CA ASN A 352 -25.40 -1.64 16.95
C ASN A 352 -24.86 -1.91 18.39
N GLY A 353 -25.67 -1.66 19.42
CA GLY A 353 -25.25 -1.68 20.83
C GLY A 353 -24.54 -2.96 21.27
N ASP A 354 -25.10 -4.13 20.94
CA ASP A 354 -24.51 -5.44 21.27
C ASP A 354 -23.11 -5.62 20.65
N THR A 355 -22.90 -5.10 19.43
CA THR A 355 -21.62 -5.14 18.71
C THR A 355 -20.56 -4.27 19.39
N TRP A 356 -20.94 -3.05 19.83
CA TRP A 356 -20.01 -2.09 20.46
C TRP A 356 -19.82 -2.30 21.97
N THR A 357 -20.63 -3.14 22.63
CA THR A 357 -20.52 -3.44 24.07
C THR A 357 -19.78 -4.74 24.39
N ALA A 358 -19.56 -5.61 23.40
CA ALA A 358 -19.01 -6.96 23.60
C ALA A 358 -17.67 -7.02 24.38
N THR A 359 -16.76 -6.05 24.17
CA THR A 359 -15.53 -5.84 24.96
C THR A 359 -15.10 -4.39 24.86
N SER A 360 -15.00 -3.67 25.99
CA SER A 360 -14.74 -2.22 26.00
C SER A 360 -13.40 -1.82 25.37
N SER A 361 -12.33 -2.57 25.62
CA SER A 361 -11.02 -2.31 25.00
C SER A 361 -11.05 -2.47 23.47
N THR A 362 -11.71 -3.51 22.95
CA THR A 362 -11.86 -3.74 21.51
C THR A 362 -12.76 -2.69 20.85
N ALA A 363 -13.78 -2.20 21.58
CA ALA A 363 -14.63 -1.11 21.12
C ALA A 363 -13.86 0.22 21.04
N ASP A 364 -13.09 0.56 22.06
CA ASP A 364 -12.20 1.74 22.06
C ASP A 364 -11.18 1.69 20.90
N ASP A 365 -10.46 0.58 20.75
CA ASP A 365 -9.39 0.43 19.77
C ASP A 365 -9.95 0.48 18.33
N CYS A 366 -11.14 -0.11 18.13
CA CYS A 366 -11.88 -0.01 16.87
C CYS A 366 -12.39 1.41 16.61
N ALA A 367 -12.91 2.11 17.63
CA ALA A 367 -13.38 3.48 17.50
C ALA A 367 -12.24 4.42 17.09
N ASP A 368 -11.06 4.30 17.70
CA ASP A 368 -9.87 5.05 17.27
C ASP A 368 -9.49 4.73 15.82
N GLN A 369 -9.34 3.44 15.47
CA GLN A 369 -8.89 3.08 14.13
C GLN A 369 -9.89 3.53 13.04
N VAL A 370 -11.19 3.39 13.27
CA VAL A 370 -12.23 3.87 12.33
C VAL A 370 -12.21 5.39 12.20
N LEU A 371 -12.19 6.13 13.31
CA LEU A 371 -12.19 7.60 13.26
C LEU A 371 -10.88 8.15 12.67
N ARG A 372 -9.75 7.47 12.89
CA ARG A 372 -8.45 7.78 12.27
C ARG A 372 -8.48 7.57 10.76
N THR A 373 -9.11 6.49 10.27
CA THR A 373 -9.34 6.26 8.83
C THR A 373 -10.27 7.31 8.23
N ILE A 374 -11.35 7.71 8.92
CA ILE A 374 -12.24 8.79 8.47
C ILE A 374 -11.47 10.11 8.41
N TYR A 375 -10.75 10.48 9.47
CA TYR A 375 -9.93 11.70 9.55
C TYR A 375 -8.96 11.80 8.37
N GLN A 376 -8.23 10.72 8.06
CA GLN A 376 -7.34 10.66 6.90
C GLN A 376 -8.10 10.89 5.58
N ALA A 377 -9.24 10.24 5.39
CA ALA A 377 -10.05 10.36 4.18
C ALA A 377 -10.63 11.77 3.97
N ILE A 378 -11.19 12.41 5.02
CA ILE A 378 -11.74 13.78 4.92
C ILE A 378 -10.63 14.85 4.88
N SER A 379 -9.43 14.57 5.40
CA SER A 379 -8.27 15.46 5.24
C SER A 379 -7.70 15.40 3.82
N ALA A 380 -7.69 14.21 3.19
CA ALA A 380 -7.20 14.02 1.83
C ALA A 380 -8.22 14.41 0.73
N SER A 381 -9.54 14.40 1.04
CA SER A 381 -10.61 14.62 0.06
C SER A 381 -11.56 15.74 0.49
N ALA A 382 -11.42 16.90 -0.15
CA ALA A 382 -12.36 18.02 0.00
C ALA A 382 -13.81 17.64 -0.37
N LEU A 383 -14.00 16.66 -1.26
CA LEU A 383 -15.33 16.14 -1.61
C LEU A 383 -15.96 15.35 -0.46
N LEU A 384 -15.22 14.44 0.18
CA LEU A 384 -15.71 13.73 1.37
C LEU A 384 -15.94 14.68 2.54
N TYR A 385 -15.05 15.66 2.73
CA TYR A 385 -15.17 16.70 3.74
C TYR A 385 -16.48 17.52 3.59
N ASP A 386 -16.74 18.06 2.40
CA ASP A 386 -17.96 18.85 2.16
C ASP A 386 -19.23 17.98 2.11
N ALA A 387 -19.13 16.71 1.70
CA ALA A 387 -20.21 15.74 1.82
C ALA A 387 -20.57 15.49 3.29
N TRP A 388 -19.59 15.27 4.17
CA TRP A 388 -19.82 14.98 5.59
C TRP A 388 -20.58 16.11 6.30
N ILE A 389 -20.12 17.34 6.12
CA ILE A 389 -20.76 18.53 6.71
C ILE A 389 -22.14 18.76 6.08
N THR A 390 -22.34 18.39 4.80
CA THR A 390 -23.63 18.53 4.12
C THR A 390 -24.64 17.50 4.58
N VAL A 391 -24.23 16.23 4.77
CA VAL A 391 -25.09 15.18 5.33
C VAL A 391 -25.53 15.55 6.74
N ILE A 392 -24.62 15.89 7.66
CA ILE A 392 -24.97 16.28 9.04
C ILE A 392 -25.88 17.53 9.07
N ARG A 393 -25.65 18.50 8.17
CA ARG A 393 -26.53 19.66 8.02
C ARG A 393 -27.96 19.26 7.62
N GLN A 394 -28.11 18.29 6.71
CA GLN A 394 -29.38 17.85 6.13
C GLN A 394 -30.21 16.91 7.01
N LEU A 395 -29.67 16.38 8.12
CA LEU A 395 -30.41 15.53 9.07
C LEU A 395 -31.64 16.29 9.63
N PRO A 396 -32.88 15.73 9.49
CA PRO A 396 -34.11 16.47 9.72
C PRO A 396 -34.57 16.53 11.19
N SER A 397 -34.34 15.49 11.99
CA SER A 397 -34.77 15.41 13.40
C SER A 397 -33.58 15.33 14.36
N ALA A 398 -33.84 15.44 15.68
CA ALA A 398 -32.81 15.20 16.69
C ALA A 398 -32.32 13.74 16.70
N GLU A 399 -33.24 12.78 16.53
CA GLU A 399 -32.96 11.33 16.56
C GLU A 399 -32.04 10.87 15.42
N ASP A 400 -31.96 11.63 14.32
CA ASP A 400 -31.04 11.36 13.20
C ASP A 400 -29.55 11.66 13.53
N HIS A 401 -29.26 12.37 14.63
CA HIS A 401 -27.93 12.82 15.01
C HIS A 401 -27.27 11.83 15.97
N LEU A 402 -26.01 11.50 15.68
CA LEU A 402 -25.23 10.58 16.50
C LEU A 402 -24.22 11.36 17.37
N PRO A 403 -23.82 10.84 18.55
CA PRO A 403 -22.74 11.43 19.34
C PRO A 403 -21.47 11.69 18.51
N VAL A 404 -21.15 10.76 17.60
CA VAL A 404 -19.99 10.87 16.69
C VAL A 404 -20.10 12.03 15.69
N ASP A 405 -21.28 12.53 15.36
CA ASP A 405 -21.43 13.68 14.45
C ASP A 405 -20.95 14.98 15.11
N LEU A 406 -21.16 15.14 16.42
CA LEU A 406 -20.65 16.26 17.20
C LEU A 406 -19.10 16.25 17.24
N LEU A 407 -18.53 15.07 17.44
CA LEU A 407 -17.08 14.84 17.39
C LEU A 407 -16.53 15.10 15.98
N LEU A 408 -17.19 14.60 14.92
CA LEU A 408 -16.76 14.79 13.53
C LEU A 408 -16.92 16.23 13.04
N LEU A 409 -17.93 16.98 13.49
CA LEU A 409 -18.02 18.42 13.28
C LEU A 409 -16.87 19.17 13.96
N THR A 410 -16.50 18.76 15.17
CA THR A 410 -15.34 19.32 15.91
C THR A 410 -14.04 19.05 15.14
N ILE A 411 -13.79 17.81 14.76
CA ILE A 411 -12.63 17.40 13.93
C ILE A 411 -12.60 18.15 12.59
N ALA A 412 -13.76 18.35 11.94
CA ALA A 412 -13.82 19.12 10.70
C ALA A 412 -13.37 20.59 10.88
N THR A 413 -13.48 21.19 12.08
CA THR A 413 -12.97 22.54 12.33
C THR A 413 -11.45 22.63 12.42
N THR A 414 -10.74 21.57 12.80
CA THR A 414 -9.26 21.58 12.87
C THR A 414 -8.60 21.28 11.52
N ILE A 415 -9.30 20.56 10.63
CA ILE A 415 -8.81 20.24 9.27
C ILE A 415 -8.83 21.45 8.33
N ASN A 416 -9.78 22.38 8.50
CA ASN A 416 -9.93 23.52 7.59
C ASN A 416 -10.35 24.80 8.33
N GLU A 417 -9.36 25.58 8.76
CA GLU A 417 -9.55 26.83 9.50
C GLU A 417 -10.44 27.85 8.76
N VAL A 418 -10.40 27.88 7.43
CA VAL A 418 -11.20 28.79 6.59
C VAL A 418 -12.70 28.44 6.67
N LYS A 419 -13.05 27.15 6.72
CA LYS A 419 -14.43 26.67 6.86
C LYS A 419 -14.86 26.55 8.34
N ALA A 420 -13.92 26.50 9.28
CA ALA A 420 -14.18 26.31 10.71
C ALA A 420 -15.22 27.27 11.32
N PRO A 421 -15.24 28.60 11.05
CA PRO A 421 -16.28 29.49 11.57
C PRO A 421 -17.70 29.14 11.09
N ARG A 422 -17.83 28.67 9.82
CA ARG A 422 -19.10 28.23 9.26
C ARG A 422 -19.58 26.91 9.87
N ILE A 423 -18.64 26.03 10.25
CA ILE A 423 -18.92 24.75 10.88
C ILE A 423 -19.30 24.95 12.36
N ARG A 424 -18.54 25.74 13.13
CA ARG A 424 -18.93 26.13 14.51
C ARG A 424 -20.32 26.76 14.55
N LYS A 425 -20.64 27.66 13.60
CA LYS A 425 -21.98 28.25 13.46
C LYS A 425 -23.08 27.25 13.04
N LEU A 426 -22.73 26.13 12.39
CA LEU A 426 -23.66 25.02 12.15
C LEU A 426 -23.87 24.20 13.43
N THR A 427 -22.81 23.85 14.15
CA THR A 427 -22.88 23.09 15.41
C THR A 427 -23.70 23.84 16.47
N ILE A 428 -23.43 25.13 16.66
CA ILE A 428 -24.20 26.01 17.57
C ILE A 428 -25.68 25.97 17.21
N ARG A 429 -26.05 26.18 15.94
CA ARG A 429 -27.46 26.11 15.49
C ARG A 429 -28.12 24.76 15.75
N LYS A 430 -27.40 23.65 15.60
CA LYS A 430 -27.90 22.31 15.93
C LYS A 430 -28.12 22.14 17.45
N ILE A 431 -27.31 22.78 18.30
CA ILE A 431 -27.52 22.86 19.75
C ILE A 431 -28.74 23.75 20.10
N GLU A 432 -28.89 24.92 19.44
CA GLU A 432 -30.08 25.79 19.59
C GLU A 432 -31.38 25.02 19.27
N GLN A 433 -31.32 24.19 18.23
CA GLN A 433 -32.40 23.30 17.77
C GLN A 433 -32.60 22.05 18.64
N GLN A 434 -31.76 21.83 19.66
CA GLN A 434 -31.75 20.63 20.52
C GLN A 434 -31.50 19.32 19.76
N PHE A 435 -30.81 19.39 18.62
CA PHE A 435 -30.36 18.22 17.86
C PHE A 435 -29.02 17.68 18.38
N PHE A 436 -28.29 18.47 19.16
CA PHE A 436 -27.24 18.00 20.05
C PHE A 436 -27.58 18.42 21.49
N THR A 437 -27.38 17.51 22.42
CA THR A 437 -27.77 17.64 23.84
C THR A 437 -26.64 17.18 24.77
N ASP A 438 -26.80 17.41 26.08
CA ASP A 438 -25.94 16.84 27.13
C ASP A 438 -25.74 15.33 26.98
N VAL A 439 -26.82 14.57 26.73
CA VAL A 439 -26.79 13.12 26.47
C VAL A 439 -25.80 12.73 25.36
N HIS A 440 -25.68 13.54 24.29
CA HIS A 440 -24.71 13.27 23.22
C HIS A 440 -23.26 13.42 23.71
N THR A 441 -23.01 14.34 24.66
CA THR A 441 -21.67 14.53 25.22
C THR A 441 -21.35 13.48 26.28
N ASP A 442 -22.32 13.09 27.10
CA ASP A 442 -22.17 11.98 28.04
C ASP A 442 -21.87 10.66 27.31
N LEU A 443 -22.51 10.41 26.14
CA LEU A 443 -22.19 9.26 25.29
C LEU A 443 -20.81 9.34 24.61
N LEU A 444 -20.31 10.54 24.30
CA LEU A 444 -18.93 10.71 23.82
C LEU A 444 -17.86 10.50 24.91
N VAL A 445 -18.21 10.78 26.17
CA VAL A 445 -17.30 10.65 27.33
C VAL A 445 -17.32 9.25 27.95
N GLY A 446 -18.51 8.65 28.08
CA GLY A 446 -18.68 7.32 28.69
C GLY A 446 -18.70 6.16 27.70
N GLY A 447 -18.86 6.43 26.39
CA GLY A 447 -18.79 5.44 25.32
C GLY A 447 -17.41 5.31 24.68
N CYS A 448 -17.25 4.34 23.77
CA CYS A 448 -15.98 3.97 23.12
C CYS A 448 -15.24 5.10 22.36
N PHE A 449 -15.91 6.23 22.11
CA PHE A 449 -15.29 7.40 21.47
C PHE A 449 -14.43 8.24 22.43
N HIS A 450 -14.39 7.93 23.73
CA HIS A 450 -13.69 8.74 24.75
C HIS A 450 -12.20 8.98 24.44
N ARG A 451 -11.47 7.97 23.93
CA ARG A 451 -10.06 8.13 23.52
C ARG A 451 -9.90 9.10 22.34
N VAL A 452 -10.83 9.04 21.38
CA VAL A 452 -10.82 9.93 20.20
C VAL A 452 -11.17 11.36 20.61
N LEU A 453 -12.08 11.53 21.58
CA LEU A 453 -12.38 12.83 22.19
C LEU A 453 -11.16 13.40 22.93
N GLN A 454 -10.38 12.59 23.65
CA GLN A 454 -9.13 13.02 24.28
C GLN A 454 -8.10 13.49 23.24
N THR A 455 -7.94 12.77 22.13
CA THR A 455 -7.04 13.15 21.02
C THR A 455 -7.43 14.48 20.35
N HIS A 456 -8.73 14.79 20.27
CA HIS A 456 -9.25 16.02 19.66
C HIS A 456 -9.76 17.07 20.66
N LEU A 457 -9.37 16.95 21.93
CA LEU A 457 -9.88 17.75 23.06
C LEU A 457 -9.80 19.26 22.83
N ASP A 458 -8.72 19.76 22.24
CA ASP A 458 -8.50 21.22 22.07
C ASP A 458 -9.57 21.86 21.16
N GLY A 459 -10.03 21.14 20.13
CA GLY A 459 -11.14 21.58 19.29
C GLY A 459 -12.48 21.54 20.00
N PHE A 460 -12.67 20.58 20.92
CA PHE A 460 -13.90 20.45 21.70
C PHE A 460 -13.98 21.51 22.82
N LEU A 461 -12.84 21.86 23.44
CA LEU A 461 -12.74 22.99 24.36
C LEU A 461 -13.07 24.32 23.64
N GLN A 462 -12.56 24.55 22.43
CA GLN A 462 -12.95 25.72 21.60
C GLN A 462 -14.46 25.75 21.29
N LEU A 463 -15.10 24.60 21.05
CA LEU A 463 -16.55 24.53 20.85
C LEU A 463 -17.30 24.93 22.14
N ILE A 464 -16.88 24.42 23.30
CA ILE A 464 -17.45 24.78 24.60
C ILE A 464 -17.25 26.27 24.90
N GLU A 465 -16.08 26.81 24.56
CA GLU A 465 -15.77 28.25 24.67
C GLU A 465 -16.76 29.09 23.88
N CYS A 466 -17.03 28.71 22.62
CA CYS A 466 -18.02 29.39 21.79
C CYS A 466 -19.42 29.26 22.41
N CYS A 467 -19.82 28.07 22.85
CA CYS A 467 -21.16 27.81 23.40
C CYS A 467 -21.45 28.60 24.68
N THR A 468 -20.48 28.66 25.59
CA THR A 468 -20.59 29.42 26.86
C THR A 468 -20.47 30.94 26.71
N ARG A 469 -20.04 31.43 25.53
CA ARG A 469 -20.07 32.85 25.13
C ARG A 469 -21.36 33.24 24.39
N GLU A 470 -22.20 32.29 23.98
CA GLU A 470 -23.44 32.58 23.26
C GLU A 470 -24.54 33.13 24.19
N LYS A 471 -25.43 33.97 23.62
CA LYS A 471 -26.57 34.56 24.36
C LYS A 471 -27.78 33.64 24.45
N ASN A 472 -27.79 32.53 23.70
CA ASN A 472 -28.87 31.56 23.73
C ASN A 472 -28.67 30.64 24.95
N GLU A 473 -29.58 30.72 25.91
CA GLU A 473 -29.53 30.01 27.20
C GLU A 473 -29.23 28.52 27.02
N ARG A 474 -29.94 27.84 26.10
CA ARG A 474 -29.75 26.42 25.78
C ARG A 474 -28.35 26.07 25.29
N VAL A 475 -27.70 26.98 24.57
CA VAL A 475 -26.33 26.78 24.05
C VAL A 475 -25.32 27.02 25.16
N CYS A 476 -25.54 28.03 26.00
CA CYS A 476 -24.72 28.26 27.18
C CYS A 476 -24.81 27.05 28.13
N GLU A 477 -26.03 26.59 28.46
CA GLU A 477 -26.31 25.39 29.26
C GLU A 477 -25.64 24.14 28.70
N PHE A 478 -25.75 23.88 27.40
CA PHE A 478 -25.02 22.80 26.73
C PHE A 478 -23.51 22.92 26.94
N GLY A 479 -22.93 24.13 26.83
CA GLY A 479 -21.53 24.38 27.12
C GLY A 479 -21.15 24.07 28.58
N VAL A 480 -22.01 24.43 29.55
CA VAL A 480 -21.80 24.10 30.98
C VAL A 480 -21.90 22.59 31.23
N ALA A 481 -22.87 21.93 30.59
CA ALA A 481 -23.07 20.49 30.68
C ALA A 481 -21.89 19.73 30.07
N ALA A 482 -21.47 20.07 28.86
CA ALA A 482 -20.32 19.48 28.18
C ALA A 482 -19.02 19.68 28.97
N MET A 483 -18.77 20.87 29.53
CA MET A 483 -17.63 21.09 30.44
C MET A 483 -17.72 20.23 31.71
N SER A 484 -18.92 20.06 32.27
CA SER A 484 -19.15 19.20 33.43
C SER A 484 -18.94 17.72 33.10
N ALA A 485 -19.31 17.29 31.88
CA ALA A 485 -19.15 15.94 31.38
C ALA A 485 -17.69 15.59 31.10
N LEU A 486 -16.85 16.54 30.63
CA LEU A 486 -15.41 16.30 30.45
C LEU A 486 -14.69 15.86 31.73
N PHE A 487 -15.20 16.21 32.92
CA PHE A 487 -14.67 15.67 34.19
C PHE A 487 -15.00 14.19 34.42
N SER A 488 -15.94 13.59 33.70
CA SER A 488 -16.21 12.14 33.76
C SER A 488 -15.18 11.32 32.99
N LEU A 489 -14.38 11.93 32.09
CA LEU A 489 -13.20 11.29 31.49
C LEU A 489 -12.16 10.88 32.55
N ASP A 490 -12.21 11.48 33.75
CA ASP A 490 -11.33 11.16 34.89
C ASP A 490 -11.34 9.65 35.24
N GLN A 491 -12.47 8.96 35.07
CA GLN A 491 -12.55 7.52 35.33
C GLN A 491 -11.75 6.64 34.35
N SER A 492 -11.48 7.09 33.11
CA SER A 492 -10.56 6.42 32.18
C SER A 492 -9.16 7.04 32.18
N VAL A 493 -9.03 8.32 32.55
CA VAL A 493 -7.75 9.05 32.66
C VAL A 493 -6.93 8.63 33.88
N ILE A 494 -7.55 8.35 35.04
CA ILE A 494 -6.85 7.82 36.22
C ILE A 494 -6.21 6.46 35.92
N ALA A 495 -6.86 5.63 35.10
CA ALA A 495 -6.33 4.33 34.67
C ALA A 495 -5.18 4.43 33.63
N THR A 496 -4.90 5.62 33.10
CA THR A 496 -3.92 5.86 32.02
C THR A 496 -2.89 6.96 32.34
N ASP A 497 -2.86 7.45 33.59
CA ASP A 497 -1.99 8.52 34.11
C ASP A 497 -1.93 9.79 33.22
N ASN A 498 -3.01 10.07 32.48
CA ASN A 498 -3.04 11.10 31.43
C ASN A 498 -3.27 12.52 32.00
N ARG A 499 -2.39 12.96 32.89
CA ARG A 499 -2.44 14.25 33.61
C ARG A 499 -2.49 15.46 32.68
N VAL A 500 -2.07 15.32 31.43
CA VAL A 500 -2.13 16.39 30.41
C VAL A 500 -3.58 16.76 30.09
N VAL A 501 -4.50 15.79 29.99
CA VAL A 501 -5.93 16.04 29.76
C VAL A 501 -6.55 16.82 30.90
N LEU A 502 -6.30 16.40 32.15
CA LEU A 502 -6.78 17.11 33.35
C LEU A 502 -6.19 18.52 33.45
N SER A 503 -4.89 18.69 33.17
CA SER A 503 -4.23 19.99 33.17
C SER A 503 -4.85 20.95 32.14
N LYS A 504 -5.14 20.48 30.92
CA LYS A 504 -5.84 21.27 29.88
C LYS A 504 -7.24 21.70 30.33
N ILE A 505 -8.05 20.78 30.87
CA ILE A 505 -9.41 21.08 31.34
C ILE A 505 -9.38 22.11 32.49
N VAL A 506 -8.50 21.93 33.48
CA VAL A 506 -8.37 22.86 34.61
C VAL A 506 -7.85 24.23 34.17
N GLY A 507 -6.84 24.27 33.30
CA GLY A 507 -6.29 25.53 32.75
C GLY A 507 -7.36 26.34 32.01
N PHE A 508 -8.08 25.69 31.08
CA PHE A 508 -9.17 26.30 30.32
C PHE A 508 -10.29 26.84 31.24
N ILE A 509 -10.64 26.13 32.31
CA ILE A 509 -11.63 26.62 33.29
C ILE A 509 -11.13 27.83 34.06
N CYS A 510 -9.84 27.88 34.44
CA CYS A 510 -9.26 29.05 35.09
C CYS A 510 -9.24 30.28 34.16
N GLU A 511 -8.92 30.10 32.89
CA GLU A 511 -8.99 31.15 31.86
C GLU A 511 -10.44 31.62 31.66
N MET A 512 -11.39 30.69 31.50
CA MET A 512 -12.81 31.00 31.30
C MET A 512 -13.47 31.67 32.52
N ALA A 513 -13.10 31.27 33.74
CA ALA A 513 -13.56 31.94 34.95
C ALA A 513 -12.99 33.36 35.05
N SER A 514 -11.73 33.56 34.67
CA SER A 514 -11.08 34.88 34.65
C SER A 514 -11.65 35.81 33.57
N ALA A 515 -11.99 35.27 32.40
CA ALA A 515 -12.60 36.02 31.30
C ALA A 515 -14.05 36.43 31.60
N ASN A 516 -14.81 35.61 32.33
CA ASN A 516 -16.23 35.83 32.59
C ASN A 516 -16.54 36.53 33.94
N VAL A 517 -15.57 37.12 34.64
CA VAL A 517 -15.84 37.86 35.90
C VAL A 517 -16.85 39.01 35.71
N ALA A 518 -16.94 39.58 34.50
CA ALA A 518 -17.89 40.64 34.16
C ALA A 518 -19.28 40.15 33.71
N SER A 519 -19.39 38.90 33.23
CA SER A 519 -20.63 38.26 32.78
C SER A 519 -21.13 37.32 33.88
N ARG A 520 -22.22 37.67 34.56
CA ARG A 520 -22.74 37.01 35.79
C ARG A 520 -23.11 35.52 35.60
N ASN A 521 -22.08 34.69 35.49
CA ASN A 521 -22.11 33.25 35.27
C ASN A 521 -21.78 32.51 36.57
N ASP A 522 -22.34 32.96 37.70
CA ASP A 522 -22.23 32.34 39.03
C ASP A 522 -22.65 30.86 39.00
N PHE A 523 -23.60 30.51 38.12
CA PHE A 523 -24.02 29.13 37.84
C PHE A 523 -22.91 28.30 37.18
N LEU A 524 -22.17 28.88 36.23
CA LEU A 524 -21.07 28.25 35.50
C LEU A 524 -19.88 28.02 36.44
N ILE A 525 -19.52 29.05 37.22
CA ILE A 525 -18.53 28.97 38.29
C ILE A 525 -18.97 27.93 39.34
N GLY A 526 -20.24 27.91 39.74
CA GLY A 526 -20.81 26.93 40.67
C GLY A 526 -20.78 25.49 40.16
N ARG A 527 -21.07 25.26 38.87
CA ARG A 527 -20.98 23.94 38.19
C ARG A 527 -19.52 23.47 38.10
N CYS A 528 -18.61 24.32 37.64
CA CYS A 528 -17.18 24.01 37.58
C CYS A 528 -16.58 23.76 38.98
N ILE A 529 -16.90 24.57 39.99
CA ILE A 529 -16.51 24.31 41.38
C ILE A 529 -17.15 23.03 41.90
N GLY A 530 -18.38 22.70 41.50
CA GLY A 530 -19.04 21.43 41.82
C GLY A 530 -18.28 20.22 41.26
N ALA A 531 -17.86 20.28 40.00
CA ALA A 531 -17.04 19.25 39.36
C ALA A 531 -15.64 19.15 39.99
N LEU A 532 -14.95 20.27 40.21
CA LEU A 532 -13.65 20.32 40.91
C LEU A 532 -13.74 19.82 42.36
N ARG A 533 -14.88 19.98 43.04
CA ARG A 533 -15.14 19.38 44.36
C ARG A 533 -15.37 17.87 44.28
N LYS A 534 -16.05 17.35 43.24
CA LYS A 534 -16.13 15.90 42.97
C LYS A 534 -14.72 15.32 42.73
N TYR A 535 -13.93 15.95 41.87
CA TYR A 535 -12.54 15.59 41.56
C TYR A 535 -11.65 15.57 42.80
N LYS A 536 -11.66 16.64 43.62
CA LYS A 536 -10.92 16.65 44.90
C LYS A 536 -11.34 15.52 45.84
N LYS A 537 -12.63 15.16 45.86
CA LYS A 537 -13.16 14.05 46.66
C LYS A 537 -12.71 12.68 46.11
N ALA A 538 -12.65 12.53 44.79
CA ALA A 538 -12.12 11.32 44.12
C ALA A 538 -10.64 11.09 44.46
N LEU A 539 -9.78 12.11 44.32
CA LEU A 539 -8.36 12.01 44.71
C LEU A 539 -8.19 11.55 46.17
N SER A 540 -9.00 12.07 47.09
CA SER A 540 -8.93 11.69 48.51
C SER A 540 -9.36 10.24 48.81
N TYR A 541 -9.98 9.52 47.88
CA TYR A 541 -10.20 8.06 47.99
C TYR A 541 -9.05 7.25 47.40
N VAL A 542 -8.30 7.79 46.44
CA VAL A 542 -7.13 7.13 45.82
C VAL A 542 -5.90 7.18 46.74
N THR A 543 -5.81 8.15 47.65
CA THR A 543 -4.65 8.29 48.57
C THR A 543 -4.75 7.42 49.84
N ILE A 544 -5.58 6.36 49.85
CA ILE A 544 -5.86 5.51 51.03
C ILE A 544 -5.73 4.00 50.70
N TYR A 545 -5.13 3.65 49.55
CA TYR A 545 -4.73 2.29 49.18
C TYR A 545 -3.31 2.27 48.61
#